data_AF-A0A1F4XBU0-F1
#
_entry.id   AF-A0A1F4XBU0-F1
#
_cell.length_a   1.000
_cell.length_b   1.000
_cell.length_c   1.000
_cell.angle_alpha   90.00
_cell.angle_beta   90.00
_cell.angle_gamma   90.00
#
_symmetry.space_group_name_H-M   'P 1'
#
loop_
_entity.id
_entity.type
_entity.pdbx_description
1 polymer ?
#
loop_
_entity_poly.entity_id
_entity_poly.type
_entity_poly.pdbx_seq_one_letter_code
_entity_poly.pdbx_strand_id
1 'polypeptide(L)'
;MDPQLKRNSVSPSASKVTTFLLLLFYPLGIIVMWFWPKWNLWVKLALTFLPILLGIIYFSVIAAVVDPTLSDKLRPMNNCITACSTDTEKDLCIRGCQEKFIEENSFLR
;
A
#
# COMPACT_ATOMS: atom_id res chain seq x y z
N MET A 1 -3.17 -6.70 -36.96
CA MET A 1 -4.39 -7.37 -36.44
C MET A 1 -4.07 -7.77 -35.03
N ASP A 2 -4.18 -6.81 -34.12
CA ASP A 2 -3.81 -6.98 -32.71
C ASP A 2 -5.03 -7.48 -31.93
N PRO A 3 -4.89 -8.53 -31.12
CA PRO A 3 -6.02 -9.10 -30.41
C PRO A 3 -6.46 -8.14 -29.31
N GLN A 4 -7.74 -7.77 -29.34
CA GLN A 4 -8.45 -7.02 -28.31
C GLN A 4 -8.29 -7.71 -26.95
N LEU A 5 -7.41 -7.19 -26.10
CA LEU A 5 -7.28 -7.58 -24.71
C LEU A 5 -8.58 -7.19 -23.99
N LYS A 6 -9.47 -8.17 -23.80
CA LYS A 6 -10.74 -8.03 -23.09
C LYS A 6 -10.48 -7.62 -21.64
N ARG A 7 -10.30 -6.32 -21.41
CA ARG A 7 -10.11 -5.73 -20.08
C ARG A 7 -11.45 -5.84 -19.36
N ASN A 8 -11.62 -6.91 -18.58
CA ASN A 8 -12.77 -7.09 -17.70
C ASN A 8 -12.87 -5.85 -16.81
N SER A 9 -13.87 -5.01 -17.05
CA SER A 9 -14.18 -3.85 -16.23
C SER A 9 -14.68 -4.36 -14.88
N VAL A 10 -13.77 -4.52 -13.92
CA VAL A 10 -14.13 -4.75 -12.52
C VAL A 10 -14.89 -3.53 -12.06
N SER A 11 -16.21 -3.67 -11.96
CA SER A 11 -17.09 -2.60 -11.51
C SER A 11 -16.65 -2.16 -10.11
N PRO A 12 -16.26 -0.88 -9.89
CA PRO A 12 -15.71 -0.42 -8.62
C PRO A 12 -16.70 -0.60 -7.45
N SER A 13 -17.98 -0.69 -7.77
CA SER A 13 -19.09 -0.95 -6.84
C SER A 13 -19.02 -2.35 -6.24
N ALA A 14 -18.67 -3.37 -7.03
CA ALA A 14 -18.58 -4.75 -6.56
C ALA A 14 -17.42 -4.93 -5.58
N SER A 15 -16.26 -4.32 -5.88
CA SER A 15 -15.09 -4.38 -4.98
C SER A 15 -15.37 -3.76 -3.62
N LYS A 16 -16.07 -2.61 -3.56
CA LYS A 16 -16.42 -1.97 -2.28
C LYS A 16 -17.28 -2.86 -1.39
N VAL A 17 -18.30 -3.51 -1.97
CA VAL A 17 -19.20 -4.41 -1.21
C VAL A 17 -18.44 -5.62 -0.69
N THR A 18 -17.61 -6.24 -1.52
CA THR A 18 -16.81 -7.40 -1.13
C THR A 18 -15.81 -7.04 -0.02
N THR A 19 -15.14 -5.88 -0.10
CA THR A 19 -14.24 -5.41 0.96
C THR A 19 -14.98 -5.19 2.28
N PHE A 20 -16.17 -4.57 2.24
CA PHE A 20 -16.98 -4.36 3.44
C PHE A 20 -17.44 -5.68 4.08
N LEU A 21 -17.87 -6.64 3.24
CA LEU A 21 -18.29 -7.96 3.68
C LEU A 21 -17.12 -8.74 4.30
N LEU A 22 -15.94 -8.71 3.68
CA LEU A 22 -14.73 -9.33 4.22
C LEU A 22 -14.36 -8.73 5.58
N LEU A 23 -14.41 -7.41 5.73
CA LEU A 23 -13.99 -6.73 6.95
C LEU A 23 -14.89 -7.07 8.15
N LEU A 24 -16.16 -7.39 7.91
CA LEU A 24 -17.10 -7.86 8.93
C LEU A 24 -17.03 -9.38 9.16
N PHE A 25 -16.97 -10.19 8.11
CA PHE A 25 -16.98 -11.67 8.24
C PHE A 25 -15.65 -12.26 8.67
N TYR A 26 -14.52 -11.65 8.32
CA TYR A 26 -13.19 -12.11 8.70
C TYR A 26 -12.99 -12.17 10.23
N PRO A 27 -13.28 -11.12 11.02
CA PRO A 27 -13.17 -11.19 12.48
C PRO A 27 -14.16 -12.18 13.09
N LEU A 28 -15.40 -12.25 12.57
CA LEU A 28 -16.40 -13.24 13.00
C LEU A 28 -15.91 -14.68 12.79
N GLY A 29 -15.29 -14.97 11.65
CA GLY A 29 -14.70 -16.28 11.35
C GLY A 29 -13.60 -16.66 12.33
N ILE A 30 -12.71 -15.73 12.68
CA ILE A 30 -11.65 -15.97 13.68
C ILE A 30 -12.25 -16.21 15.07
N ILE A 31 -13.26 -15.44 15.47
CA ILE A 31 -13.92 -15.60 16.77
C ILE A 31 -14.61 -16.97 16.87
N VAL A 32 -15.37 -17.38 15.84
CA VAL A 32 -16.03 -18.70 15.81
C VAL A 32 -14.99 -19.82 15.85
N MET A 33 -13.86 -19.66 15.17
CA MET A 33 -12.77 -20.62 15.19
C MET A 33 -12.12 -20.76 16.58
N TRP A 34 -11.99 -19.66 17.32
CA TRP A 34 -11.47 -19.68 18.69
C TRP A 34 -12.46 -20.27 19.69
N PHE A 35 -13.75 -20.04 19.50
CA PHE A 35 -14.81 -20.59 20.35
C PHE A 35 -15.06 -22.09 20.10
N TRP A 36 -14.45 -22.68 19.06
CA TRP A 36 -14.59 -24.10 18.77
C TRP A 36 -13.72 -24.94 19.73
N PRO A 37 -14.32 -25.76 20.62
CA PRO A 37 -13.58 -26.44 21.69
C PRO A 37 -12.81 -27.68 21.22
N LYS A 38 -13.00 -28.09 19.96
CA LYS A 38 -12.43 -29.33 19.41
C LYS A 38 -10.92 -29.27 19.17
N TRP A 39 -10.32 -28.08 19.16
CA TRP A 39 -8.93 -27.88 18.72
C TRP A 39 -8.04 -27.53 19.91
N ASN A 40 -6.86 -28.16 19.97
CA ASN A 40 -5.85 -27.85 20.97
C ASN A 40 -5.36 -26.42 20.80
N LEU A 41 -5.06 -25.72 21.91
CA LEU A 41 -4.68 -24.30 21.93
C LEU A 41 -3.53 -23.97 20.95
N TRP A 42 -2.54 -24.86 20.85
CA TRP A 42 -1.41 -24.76 19.92
C TRP A 42 -1.82 -24.76 18.44
N VAL A 43 -2.83 -25.54 18.08
CA VAL A 43 -3.33 -25.63 16.70
C VAL A 43 -4.11 -24.37 16.34
N LYS A 44 -4.90 -23.84 17.28
CA LYS A 44 -5.57 -22.54 17.10
C LYS A 44 -4.55 -21.44 16.86
N LEU A 45 -3.52 -21.38 17.71
CA LEU A 45 -2.45 -20.39 17.59
C LEU A 45 -1.79 -20.47 16.22
N ALA A 46 -1.32 -21.66 15.82
CA ALA A 46 -0.69 -21.87 14.52
C ALA A 46 -1.61 -21.48 13.36
N LEU A 47 -2.90 -21.81 13.41
CA LEU A 47 -3.81 -21.49 12.30
C LEU A 47 -4.14 -20.00 12.18
N THR A 48 -4.10 -19.24 13.28
CA THR A 48 -4.19 -17.77 13.20
C THR A 48 -2.87 -17.12 12.84
N PHE A 49 -1.75 -17.60 13.39
CA PHE A 49 -0.45 -16.96 13.20
C PHE A 49 0.11 -17.19 11.79
N LEU A 50 -0.11 -18.36 11.20
CA LEU A 50 0.38 -18.72 9.88
C LEU A 50 -0.13 -17.78 8.76
N PRO A 51 -1.44 -17.53 8.59
CA PRO A 51 -1.93 -16.60 7.58
C PRO A 51 -1.54 -15.15 7.87
N ILE A 52 -1.44 -14.75 9.15
CA ILE A 52 -0.94 -13.42 9.53
C ILE A 52 0.52 -13.26 9.09
N LEU A 53 1.37 -14.24 9.39
CA LEU A 53 2.79 -14.23 9.02
C LEU A 53 2.95 -14.19 7.49
N LEU A 54 2.22 -15.04 6.77
CA LEU A 54 2.21 -15.03 5.31
C LEU A 54 1.72 -13.71 4.73
N GLY A 55 0.69 -13.11 5.33
CA GLY A 55 0.18 -11.79 4.94
C GLY A 55 1.21 -10.68 5.14
N ILE A 56 1.94 -10.70 6.26
CA ILE A 56 3.01 -9.73 6.55
C ILE A 56 4.15 -9.89 5.54
N ILE A 57 4.59 -11.12 5.27
CA ILE A 57 5.66 -11.39 4.29
C ILE A 57 5.22 -10.96 2.89
N TYR A 58 3.98 -11.27 2.50
CA TYR A 58 3.44 -10.87 1.21
C TYR A 58 3.37 -9.34 1.09
N PHE A 59 2.89 -8.65 2.14
CA PHE A 59 2.78 -7.20 2.14
C PHE A 59 4.16 -6.51 2.16
N SER A 60 5.14 -7.05 2.88
CA SER A 60 6.49 -6.49 2.91
C SER A 60 7.20 -6.64 1.57
N VAL A 61 7.02 -7.78 0.89
CA VAL A 61 7.51 -7.98 -0.48
C VAL A 61 6.85 -6.99 -1.44
N ILE A 62 5.53 -6.80 -1.36
CA ILE A 62 4.85 -5.82 -2.21
C ILE A 62 5.32 -4.41 -1.90
N ALA A 63 5.42 -4.02 -0.63
CA ALA A 63 5.89 -2.70 -0.24
C ALA A 63 7.27 -2.40 -0.85
N ALA A 64 8.22 -3.33 -0.69
CA ALA A 64 9.56 -3.20 -1.27
C ALA A 64 9.57 -3.10 -2.81
N VAL A 65 8.57 -3.68 -3.49
CA VAL A 65 8.42 -3.63 -4.96
C VAL A 65 7.58 -2.42 -5.42
N VAL A 66 6.82 -1.77 -4.53
CA VAL A 66 6.08 -0.53 -4.81
C VAL A 66 6.91 0.72 -4.48
N ASP A 67 7.82 0.65 -3.50
CA ASP A 67 8.85 1.66 -3.22
C ASP A 67 9.64 2.17 -4.47
N PRO A 68 10.00 1.37 -5.50
CA PRO A 68 10.61 1.90 -6.72
C PRO A 68 9.74 2.93 -7.46
N THR A 69 8.41 2.73 -7.49
CA THR A 69 7.52 3.71 -8.16
C THR A 69 7.39 5.02 -7.40
N LEU A 70 7.47 4.99 -6.07
CA LEU A 70 7.44 6.19 -5.24
C LEU A 70 8.80 6.91 -5.29
N SER A 71 9.89 6.17 -5.19
CA SER A 71 11.24 6.73 -5.24
C SER A 71 11.55 7.40 -6.58
N ASP A 72 11.07 6.88 -7.72
CA ASP A 72 11.24 7.56 -9.01
C ASP A 72 10.43 8.84 -9.12
N LYS A 73 9.21 8.88 -8.56
CA LYS A 73 8.39 10.10 -8.47
C LYS A 73 9.00 11.14 -7.54
N LEU A 74 9.66 10.74 -6.46
CA LEU A 74 10.29 11.64 -5.48
C LEU A 74 11.74 12.01 -5.82
N ARG A 75 12.38 11.31 -6.76
CA ARG A 75 13.76 11.58 -7.22
C ARG A 75 14.03 13.06 -7.56
N PRO A 76 13.21 13.77 -8.36
CA PRO A 76 13.46 15.18 -8.67
C PRO A 76 13.40 16.07 -7.41
N MET A 77 12.46 15.78 -6.50
CA MET A 77 12.35 16.51 -5.23
C MET A 77 13.58 16.28 -4.34
N ASN A 78 14.02 15.02 -4.21
CA ASN A 78 15.18 14.66 -3.39
C ASN A 78 16.48 15.28 -3.91
N ASN A 79 16.68 15.32 -5.24
CA ASN A 79 17.83 15.97 -5.85
C ASN A 79 17.84 17.48 -5.58
N CYS A 80 16.67 18.13 -5.64
CA CYS A 80 16.51 19.55 -5.33
C CYS A 80 16.85 19.86 -3.87
N ILE A 81 16.32 19.06 -2.92
CA ILE A 81 16.63 19.19 -1.49
C ILE A 81 18.12 18.97 -1.22
N THR A 82 18.75 18.00 -1.89
CA THR A 82 20.18 17.73 -1.74
C THR A 82 21.03 18.90 -2.23
N ALA A 83 20.64 19.56 -3.33
CA ALA A 83 21.28 20.78 -3.82
C ALA A 83 21.11 21.97 -2.85
N CYS A 84 19.98 22.05 -2.15
CA CYS A 84 19.74 23.07 -1.12
C CYS A 84 20.59 22.88 0.14
N SER A 85 21.16 21.68 0.39
CA SER A 85 22.00 21.44 1.56
C SER A 85 23.34 22.19 1.49
N THR A 86 23.79 22.60 0.31
CA THR A 86 24.99 23.43 0.12
C THR A 86 24.71 24.93 0.19
N ASP A 87 23.44 25.33 0.28
CA ASP A 87 23.02 26.72 0.29
C ASP A 87 23.00 27.33 1.70
N THR A 88 23.12 28.65 1.78
CA THR A 88 23.17 29.39 3.06
C THR A 88 21.75 29.55 3.64
N GLU A 89 20.73 29.54 2.78
CA GLU A 89 19.31 29.68 3.11
C GLU A 89 18.53 28.39 2.84
N LYS A 90 18.92 27.31 3.53
CA LYS A 90 18.39 25.95 3.33
C LYS A 90 16.86 25.88 3.40
N ASP A 91 16.25 26.55 4.37
CA ASP A 91 14.80 26.53 4.58
C ASP A 91 14.02 27.18 3.42
N LEU A 92 14.51 28.30 2.87
CA LEU A 92 13.86 28.97 1.73
C LEU A 92 14.02 28.14 0.45
N CYS A 93 15.20 27.56 0.24
CA CYS A 93 15.48 26.70 -0.91
C CYS A 93 14.61 25.42 -0.90
N ILE A 94 14.49 24.75 0.24
CA ILE A 94 13.65 23.53 0.38
C ILE A 94 12.18 23.86 0.11
N ARG A 95 11.67 25.00 0.60
CA ARG A 95 10.28 25.42 0.34
C ARG A 95 10.03 25.68 -1.13
N GLY A 96 10.96 26.31 -1.84
CA GLY A 96 10.87 26.50 -3.29
C GLY A 96 10.88 25.17 -4.08
N CYS A 97 11.67 24.18 -3.64
CA CYS A 97 11.63 22.83 -4.21
C CYS A 97 10.25 22.16 -4.02
N GLN A 98 9.66 22.30 -2.83
CA GLN A 98 8.34 21.75 -2.52
C GLN A 98 7.23 22.38 -3.37
N GLU A 99 7.23 23.71 -3.51
CA GLU A 99 6.23 24.43 -4.31
C GLU A 99 6.29 24.02 -5.78
N LYS A 100 7.48 23.96 -6.38
CA LYS A 100 7.65 23.45 -7.76
C LYS A 100 7.12 22.03 -7.94
N PHE A 101 7.41 21.15 -6.98
CA PHE A 101 6.94 19.76 -7.05
C PHE A 101 5.42 19.67 -6.98
N ILE A 102 4.78 20.50 -6.14
CA ILE A 102 3.32 20.56 -6.02
C ILE A 102 2.70 21.10 -7.32
N GLU A 103 3.27 22.16 -7.91
CA GLU A 103 2.79 22.74 -9.16
C GLU A 103 2.78 21.72 -10.30
N GLU A 104 3.91 21.02 -10.52
CA GLU A 104 4.06 20.01 -11.58
C GLU A 104 3.10 18.81 -11.42
N ASN A 105 2.81 18.39 -10.18
CA ASN A 105 1.91 17.26 -9.92
C ASN A 105 0.44 17.67 -9.81
N SER A 106 0.14 18.94 -9.53
CA SER A 106 -1.23 19.46 -9.50
C SER A 106 -1.82 19.61 -10.91
N PHE A 107 -0.99 19.85 -11.92
CA PHE A 107 -1.39 20.01 -13.32
C PHE A 107 -1.73 18.67 -14.02
N LEU A 108 -1.37 17.53 -13.41
CA LEU A 108 -1.62 16.18 -13.94
C LEU A 108 -2.92 15.54 -13.40
N ARG A 109 -3.75 16.30 -12.65
CA ARG A 109 -5.06 15.88 -12.13
C ARG A 109 -6.20 16.51 -12.92
#